data_AF-A0A957E9Y9-F1
#
_entry.id   AF-A0A957E9Y9-F1
#
_cell.length_a   1.000
_cell.length_b   1.000
_cell.length_c   1.000
_cell.angle_alpha   90.00
_cell.angle_beta   90.00
_cell.angle_gamma   90.00
#
_symmetry.space_group_name_H-M   'P 1'
#
loop_
_entity.id
_entity.type
_entity.pdbx_description
1 polymer ?
#
loop_
_entity_poly.entity_id
_entity_poly.type
_entity_poly.pdbx_seq_one_letter_code
_entity_poly.pdbx_strand_id
1 'polypeptide(L)'
;MKRSPYFFMRLQAEKRLQTYSFASLGLLAASIIFALYALRPAVDNTPLVAVLTNAKPVTEEVAALADSTANTLAGVSPETAGTPQIVSTANEEPFFLAEADSLVQAALELPQELNRFEPTAELNEATALGEISFSTKIDDDYLAVDPTNIFAVGSYTMYATFSYDGMEDGMVWSWVWRHDGEVVEGGNEVWEYGQDGPGYIYYNPENGFRAGLYTLEVWVNGELFMRSNMRMTGSALSSGN
;
A
#
# COMPACT_ATOMS: atom_id res chain seq x y z
N MET A 1 7.77 -27.30 -8.88
CA MET A 1 6.59 -27.43 -7.98
C MET A 1 6.16 -26.03 -7.59
N LYS A 2 5.12 -25.47 -8.20
CA LYS A 2 4.59 -24.15 -7.76
C LYS A 2 4.04 -24.31 -6.33
N ARG A 3 4.49 -23.45 -5.40
CA ARG A 3 4.01 -23.44 -4.00
C ARG A 3 2.98 -22.33 -3.80
N SER A 4 1.96 -22.62 -3.02
CA SER A 4 0.75 -21.83 -2.83
C SER A 4 0.97 -20.54 -2.02
N PRO A 5 0.10 -19.52 -2.19
CA PRO A 5 0.12 -18.29 -1.39
C PRO A 5 -0.28 -18.63 0.05
N TYR A 6 0.70 -18.70 0.96
CA TYR A 6 0.50 -19.23 2.33
C TYR A 6 1.03 -18.29 3.42
N PHE A 7 1.05 -16.98 3.16
CA PHE A 7 1.66 -15.99 4.07
C PHE A 7 0.65 -15.14 4.85
N PHE A 8 -0.46 -14.71 4.24
CA PHE A 8 -1.43 -13.81 4.86
C PHE A 8 -2.07 -14.38 6.15
N MET A 9 -2.29 -15.69 6.18
CA MET A 9 -2.93 -16.43 7.29
C MET A 9 -2.17 -16.35 8.64
N ARG A 10 -0.92 -15.87 8.68
CA ARG A 10 -0.19 -15.63 9.94
C ARG A 10 -0.44 -14.25 10.55
N LEU A 11 -0.67 -13.22 9.74
CA LEU A 11 -0.65 -11.82 10.18
C LEU A 11 -1.92 -11.43 10.98
N GLN A 12 -3.07 -12.01 10.63
CA GLN A 12 -4.30 -11.84 11.44
C GLN A 12 -4.19 -12.47 12.84
N ALA A 13 -3.34 -13.50 13.02
CA ALA A 13 -3.17 -14.16 14.32
C ALA A 13 -2.43 -13.25 15.32
N GLU A 14 -1.40 -12.52 14.89
CA GLU A 14 -0.56 -11.71 15.78
C GLU A 14 -1.33 -10.51 16.35
N LYS A 15 -2.07 -9.76 15.52
CA LYS A 15 -2.91 -8.64 15.97
C LYS A 15 -3.97 -9.08 16.99
N ARG A 16 -4.58 -10.27 16.83
CA ARG A 16 -5.56 -10.80 17.81
C ARG A 16 -4.90 -11.34 19.08
N LEU A 17 -3.70 -11.92 18.99
CA LEU A 17 -3.04 -12.56 20.14
C LEU A 17 -2.44 -11.55 21.13
N GLN A 18 -1.98 -10.38 20.67
CA GLN A 18 -1.50 -9.31 21.57
C GLN A 18 -2.62 -8.77 22.48
N THR A 19 -3.84 -8.58 21.98
CA THR A 19 -4.96 -8.04 22.79
C THR A 19 -5.24 -8.90 24.02
N TYR A 20 -5.21 -10.22 23.87
CA TYR A 20 -5.44 -11.15 24.99
C TYR A 20 -4.25 -11.22 25.97
N SER A 21 -3.01 -11.04 25.50
CA SER A 21 -1.83 -11.01 26.39
C SER A 21 -1.83 -9.74 27.27
N PHE A 22 -2.13 -8.57 26.71
CA PHE A 22 -2.27 -7.34 27.50
C PHE A 22 -3.47 -7.38 28.45
N ALA A 23 -4.62 -7.89 28.01
CA ALA A 23 -5.81 -8.01 28.88
C ALA A 23 -5.59 -8.95 30.06
N SER A 24 -4.98 -10.12 29.83
CA SER A 24 -4.67 -11.08 30.91
C SER A 24 -3.59 -10.57 31.86
N LEU A 25 -2.53 -9.93 31.34
CA LEU A 25 -1.49 -9.31 32.16
C LEU A 25 -2.03 -8.17 33.03
N GLY A 26 -2.92 -7.33 32.48
CA GLY A 26 -3.59 -6.26 33.22
C GLY A 26 -4.48 -6.79 34.35
N LEU A 27 -5.25 -7.85 34.11
CA LEU A 27 -6.09 -8.51 35.12
C LEU A 27 -5.23 -9.14 36.23
N LEU A 28 -4.13 -9.79 35.88
CA LEU A 28 -3.18 -10.38 36.83
C LEU A 28 -2.51 -9.29 37.69
N ALA A 29 -2.07 -8.19 37.07
CA ALA A 29 -1.50 -7.04 37.77
C ALA A 29 -2.52 -6.38 38.73
N ALA A 30 -3.77 -6.20 38.30
CA ALA A 30 -4.85 -5.69 39.15
C ALA A 30 -5.13 -6.60 40.35
N SER A 31 -5.11 -7.92 40.16
CA SER A 31 -5.26 -8.91 41.24
C SER A 31 -4.11 -8.84 42.26
N ILE A 32 -2.86 -8.71 41.79
CA ILE A 32 -1.69 -8.51 42.66
C ILE A 32 -1.78 -7.18 43.43
N ILE A 33 -2.17 -6.09 42.77
CA ILE A 33 -2.35 -4.78 43.41
C ILE A 33 -3.45 -4.85 44.48
N PHE A 34 -4.57 -5.52 44.21
CA PHE A 34 -5.65 -5.72 45.18
C PHE A 34 -5.19 -6.52 46.40
N ALA A 35 -4.45 -7.62 46.20
CA ALA A 35 -3.86 -8.39 47.30
C ALA A 35 -2.85 -7.55 48.13
N LEU A 36 -2.00 -6.77 47.46
CA LEU A 36 -1.05 -5.84 48.10
C LEU A 36 -1.72 -4.63 48.78
N TYR A 37 -2.99 -4.34 48.50
CA TYR A 37 -3.82 -3.40 49.25
C TYR A 37 -4.44 -4.08 50.48
N ALA A 38 -5.01 -5.27 50.31
CA ALA A 38 -5.66 -6.03 51.37
C ALA A 38 -4.71 -6.45 52.52
N LEU A 39 -3.41 -6.61 52.25
CA LEU A 39 -2.39 -6.91 53.27
C LEU A 39 -1.72 -5.66 53.89
N ARG A 40 -2.15 -4.43 53.57
CA ARG A 40 -1.59 -3.22 54.21
C ARG A 40 -2.14 -3.10 55.64
N PRO A 41 -1.28 -2.96 56.67
CA PRO A 41 -1.77 -2.58 58.00
C PRO A 41 -2.41 -1.20 57.93
N ALA A 42 -3.39 -0.94 58.80
CA ALA A 42 -4.03 0.37 58.90
C ALA A 42 -2.96 1.44 59.21
N VAL A 43 -2.90 2.48 58.38
CA VAL A 43 -1.97 3.59 58.59
C VAL A 43 -2.48 4.44 59.74
N ASP A 44 -1.77 4.43 60.86
CA ASP A 44 -2.06 5.28 62.01
C ASP A 44 -1.84 6.74 61.62
N ASN A 45 -2.94 7.48 61.47
CA ASN A 45 -3.00 8.75 60.76
C ASN A 45 -3.04 9.96 61.70
N THR A 46 -2.30 9.88 62.82
CA THR A 46 -2.05 11.01 63.72
C THR A 46 -1.29 12.14 63.01
N PRO A 47 -1.87 13.35 62.84
CA PRO A 47 -1.24 14.41 62.07
C PRO A 47 -0.20 15.18 62.91
N LEU A 48 1.08 14.87 62.73
CA LEU A 48 2.17 15.69 63.26
C LEU A 48 2.36 16.94 62.40
N VAL A 49 1.76 18.04 62.86
CA VAL A 49 1.79 19.34 62.17
C VAL A 49 3.17 20.01 62.32
N ALA A 50 4.01 19.89 61.30
CA ALA A 50 5.24 20.64 61.15
C ALA A 50 5.07 21.75 60.08
N VAL A 51 4.75 22.96 60.53
CA VAL A 51 4.79 24.19 59.72
C VAL A 51 6.25 24.71 59.68
N LEU A 52 6.53 25.64 58.75
CA LEU A 52 7.75 26.44 58.52
C LEU A 52 8.65 25.94 57.36
N THR A 53 9.14 26.76 56.43
CA THR A 53 8.70 28.03 55.78
C THR A 53 9.74 28.40 54.72
N ASN A 54 9.36 29.10 53.63
CA ASN A 54 10.17 29.99 52.77
C ASN A 54 11.55 29.48 52.26
N ALA A 55 11.78 29.24 50.96
CA ALA A 55 11.76 30.16 49.82
C ALA A 55 12.81 31.29 49.85
N LYS A 56 13.62 31.40 48.79
CA LYS A 56 13.67 32.61 47.91
C LYS A 56 14.40 32.33 46.57
N PRO A 57 13.88 32.80 45.41
CA PRO A 57 14.62 32.88 44.13
C PRO A 57 15.35 34.23 43.96
N VAL A 58 16.24 34.35 42.96
CA VAL A 58 16.84 35.59 42.38
C VAL A 58 17.86 35.17 41.29
N THR A 59 18.12 35.88 40.18
CA THR A 59 17.35 36.88 39.38
C THR A 59 18.10 37.17 38.06
N GLU A 60 17.57 38.09 37.24
CA GLU A 60 18.17 38.74 36.05
C GLU A 60 19.64 39.24 36.21
N GLU A 61 20.40 39.65 35.18
CA GLU A 61 20.07 39.90 33.76
C GLU A 61 21.00 39.09 32.81
N VAL A 62 21.77 39.53 31.78
CA VAL A 62 22.11 40.86 31.22
C VAL A 62 22.17 40.83 29.68
N ALA A 63 21.79 41.94 29.03
CA ALA A 63 21.95 42.25 27.61
C ALA A 63 23.46 42.38 27.16
N ALA A 64 23.85 42.71 25.91
CA ALA A 64 23.13 43.36 24.81
C ALA A 64 23.88 43.29 23.44
N LEU A 65 23.15 43.56 22.33
CA LEU A 65 23.63 44.12 21.03
C LEU A 65 24.62 43.25 20.19
N ALA A 66 24.78 43.41 18.86
CA ALA A 66 24.19 44.31 17.85
C ALA A 66 23.92 43.47 16.55
N ASP A 67 22.87 43.70 15.76
CA ASP A 67 22.83 44.59 14.56
C ASP A 67 23.68 44.07 13.35
N SER A 68 23.28 44.06 12.08
CA SER A 68 22.32 44.94 11.36
C SER A 68 21.84 44.37 9.99
N THR A 69 20.94 45.11 9.31
CA THR A 69 20.76 45.23 7.83
C THR A 69 20.46 43.95 7.01
N ALA A 70 19.30 43.69 6.37
CA ALA A 70 18.23 44.48 5.71
C ALA A 70 18.46 44.86 4.21
N ASN A 71 17.96 44.03 3.28
CA ASN A 71 17.23 44.43 2.04
C ASN A 71 16.78 43.20 1.20
N THR A 72 15.87 43.24 0.20
CA THR A 72 14.60 43.98 -0.05
C THR A 72 14.07 43.65 -1.48
N LEU A 73 12.74 43.59 -1.67
CA LEU A 73 11.99 43.33 -2.95
C LEU A 73 12.19 41.90 -3.52
N ALA A 74 11.17 41.14 -3.97
CA ALA A 74 10.01 41.36 -4.88
C ALA A 74 10.39 41.38 -6.38
N GLY A 75 9.66 40.73 -7.29
CA GLY A 75 8.46 39.90 -7.12
C GLY A 75 7.83 39.46 -8.47
N VAL A 76 6.52 39.15 -8.44
CA VAL A 76 5.57 38.91 -9.57
C VAL A 76 5.85 37.79 -10.61
N SER A 77 4.82 36.96 -10.79
CA SER A 77 4.57 36.10 -11.97
C SER A 77 4.11 36.94 -13.17
N PRO A 78 4.18 36.40 -14.41
CA PRO A 78 2.89 36.19 -15.09
C PRO A 78 2.72 34.81 -15.75
N GLU A 79 1.44 34.49 -15.92
CA GLU A 79 0.82 33.37 -16.64
C GLU A 79 0.82 33.57 -18.18
N THR A 80 0.87 32.50 -18.98
CA THR A 80 0.13 32.29 -20.26
C THR A 80 0.41 30.88 -20.84
N ALA A 81 -0.57 30.27 -21.50
CA ALA A 81 -0.55 28.88 -21.97
C ALA A 81 -0.05 28.68 -23.41
N GLY A 82 0.20 27.42 -23.79
CA GLY A 82 0.46 26.97 -25.17
C GLY A 82 -0.07 25.54 -25.41
N THR A 83 -1.14 25.43 -26.20
CA THR A 83 -1.89 24.17 -26.46
C THR A 83 -1.24 23.35 -27.60
N PRO A 84 -1.21 22.00 -27.55
CA PRO A 84 -0.52 21.18 -28.56
C PRO A 84 -1.22 21.15 -29.93
N GLN A 85 -0.45 20.79 -30.96
CA GLN A 85 -0.95 20.34 -32.25
C GLN A 85 -0.38 18.96 -32.57
N ILE A 86 -1.25 18.00 -32.89
CA ILE A 86 -0.89 16.70 -33.46
C ILE A 86 -1.59 16.61 -34.81
N VAL A 87 -0.82 16.33 -35.87
CA VAL A 87 -1.36 16.17 -37.23
C VAL A 87 -1.85 14.74 -37.40
N SER A 88 -3.16 14.56 -37.57
CA SER A 88 -3.73 13.30 -38.02
C SER A 88 -3.63 13.21 -39.55
N THR A 89 -2.91 12.22 -40.06
CA THR A 89 -2.91 11.85 -41.48
C THR A 89 -3.53 10.45 -41.61
N ALA A 90 -4.81 10.40 -41.97
CA ALA A 90 -5.50 9.13 -42.20
C ALA A 90 -5.27 8.67 -43.64
N ASN A 91 -4.73 7.46 -43.80
CA ASN A 91 -4.77 6.71 -45.05
C ASN A 91 -5.78 5.58 -44.89
N GLU A 92 -6.69 5.43 -45.84
CA GLU A 92 -7.80 4.48 -45.79
C GLU A 92 -7.39 3.10 -46.35
N GLU A 93 -7.43 2.06 -45.52
CA GLU A 93 -7.79 0.71 -45.95
C GLU A 93 -8.85 0.14 -44.99
N PRO A 94 -9.98 -0.38 -45.49
CA PRO A 94 -11.05 -0.89 -44.64
C PRO A 94 -10.72 -2.29 -44.09
N PHE A 95 -9.94 -2.34 -43.02
CA PHE A 95 -9.77 -3.55 -42.21
C PHE A 95 -11.14 -3.99 -41.64
N PHE A 96 -11.39 -5.30 -41.64
CA PHE A 96 -12.62 -5.87 -41.10
C PHE A 96 -12.62 -5.78 -39.55
N LEU A 97 -13.28 -4.74 -39.02
CA LEU A 97 -13.24 -4.38 -37.59
C LEU A 97 -13.68 -5.51 -36.63
N ALA A 98 -14.48 -6.48 -37.08
CA ALA A 98 -15.00 -7.55 -36.22
C ALA A 98 -13.90 -8.46 -35.62
N GLU A 99 -12.83 -8.75 -36.35
CA GLU A 99 -11.71 -9.56 -35.84
C GLU A 99 -10.79 -8.72 -34.94
N ALA A 100 -10.65 -7.42 -35.21
CA ALA A 100 -9.91 -6.49 -34.35
C ALA A 100 -10.59 -6.34 -32.98
N ASP A 101 -11.91 -6.09 -32.94
CA ASP A 101 -12.68 -6.07 -31.69
C ASP A 101 -12.58 -7.39 -30.94
N SER A 102 -12.70 -8.54 -31.64
CA SER A 102 -12.59 -9.86 -31.00
C SER A 102 -11.23 -10.09 -30.33
N LEU A 103 -10.13 -9.65 -30.96
CA LEU A 103 -8.78 -9.73 -30.39
C LEU A 103 -8.54 -8.72 -29.26
N VAL A 104 -9.16 -7.54 -29.31
CA VAL A 104 -9.08 -6.52 -28.26
C VAL A 104 -9.91 -6.91 -27.03
N GLN A 105 -11.09 -7.50 -27.21
CA GLN A 105 -11.90 -8.07 -26.13
C GLN A 105 -11.16 -9.24 -25.46
N ALA A 106 -10.60 -10.18 -26.21
CA ALA A 106 -9.79 -11.27 -25.63
C ALA A 106 -8.52 -10.79 -24.89
N ALA A 107 -7.99 -9.60 -25.24
CA ALA A 107 -6.90 -8.94 -24.50
C ALA A 107 -7.37 -8.15 -23.25
N LEU A 108 -8.68 -8.09 -23.03
CA LEU A 108 -9.34 -7.53 -21.85
C LEU A 108 -10.12 -8.58 -21.06
N GLU A 109 -10.40 -9.78 -21.57
CA GLU A 109 -11.08 -10.84 -20.80
C GLU A 109 -10.16 -11.49 -19.75
N LEU A 110 -10.74 -11.85 -18.60
CA LEU A 110 -10.12 -12.66 -17.56
C LEU A 110 -9.96 -14.12 -18.07
N PRO A 111 -8.74 -14.67 -18.15
CA PRO A 111 -8.55 -16.04 -18.65
C PRO A 111 -9.27 -17.07 -17.78
N GLN A 112 -10.06 -17.96 -18.40
CA GLN A 112 -10.84 -18.98 -17.68
C GLN A 112 -9.98 -19.95 -16.85
N GLU A 113 -8.71 -20.16 -17.22
CA GLU A 113 -7.77 -20.96 -16.42
C GLU A 113 -7.44 -20.32 -15.05
N LEU A 114 -7.61 -18.99 -14.95
CA LEU A 114 -7.41 -18.25 -13.70
C LEU A 114 -8.71 -18.20 -12.89
N ASN A 115 -9.87 -17.98 -13.51
CA ASN A 115 -11.16 -17.92 -12.80
C ASN A 115 -11.60 -19.31 -12.29
N ARG A 116 -11.23 -19.64 -11.03
CA ARG A 116 -11.36 -20.99 -10.45
C ARG A 116 -12.24 -21.05 -9.20
N PHE A 117 -12.58 -19.89 -8.63
CA PHE A 117 -13.50 -19.76 -7.51
C PHE A 117 -14.74 -18.99 -7.95
N GLU A 118 -15.91 -19.45 -7.54
CA GLU A 118 -17.18 -18.76 -7.76
C GLU A 118 -17.46 -17.83 -6.56
N PRO A 119 -17.89 -16.57 -6.78
CA PRO A 119 -18.22 -15.66 -5.69
C PRO A 119 -19.46 -16.14 -4.91
N THR A 120 -19.39 -16.00 -3.58
CA THR A 120 -20.48 -16.29 -2.65
C THR A 120 -21.18 -15.01 -2.16
N ALA A 121 -20.51 -13.85 -2.28
CA ALA A 121 -21.10 -12.52 -2.12
C ALA A 121 -21.20 -11.80 -3.47
N GLU A 122 -22.29 -11.06 -3.68
CA GLU A 122 -22.46 -10.19 -4.85
C GLU A 122 -21.46 -9.01 -4.81
N LEU A 123 -21.28 -8.31 -5.93
CA LEU A 123 -20.38 -7.15 -5.98
C LEU A 123 -21.06 -5.96 -5.28
N ASN A 124 -20.34 -5.28 -4.39
CA ASN A 124 -20.87 -4.11 -3.67
C ASN A 124 -20.63 -2.84 -4.50
N GLU A 125 -21.64 -2.00 -4.67
CA GLU A 125 -21.56 -0.70 -5.38
C GLU A 125 -20.55 0.28 -4.75
N ALA A 126 -20.15 0.06 -3.49
CA ALA A 126 -19.10 0.81 -2.80
C ALA A 126 -17.68 0.27 -3.04
N THR A 127 -17.52 -0.87 -3.72
CA THR A 127 -16.19 -1.49 -3.97
C THR A 127 -15.31 -0.51 -4.73
N ALA A 128 -14.09 -0.27 -4.24
CA ALA A 128 -13.12 0.60 -4.90
C ALA A 128 -11.69 0.10 -4.69
N LEU A 129 -10.87 0.14 -5.74
CA LEU A 129 -9.42 -0.09 -5.68
C LEU A 129 -8.67 1.21 -6.01
N GLY A 130 -7.69 1.57 -5.17
CA GLY A 130 -6.79 2.70 -5.38
C GLY A 130 -5.66 2.40 -6.35
N GLU A 131 -4.97 3.43 -6.86
CA GLU A 131 -3.95 3.30 -7.90
C GLU A 131 -2.80 2.33 -7.52
N ILE A 132 -2.38 1.48 -8.48
CA ILE A 132 -1.25 0.56 -8.31
C ILE A 132 0.07 1.32 -8.27
N SER A 133 0.74 1.28 -7.11
CA SER A 133 2.15 1.63 -6.99
C SER A 133 3.03 0.38 -7.14
N PHE A 134 3.89 0.36 -8.17
CA PHE A 134 4.87 -0.71 -8.38
C PHE A 134 6.19 -0.42 -7.66
N SER A 135 6.80 -1.44 -7.05
CA SER A 135 8.06 -1.32 -6.31
C SER A 135 8.81 -2.65 -6.20
N THR A 136 10.10 -2.60 -5.85
CA THR A 136 10.90 -3.82 -5.54
C THR A 136 10.88 -4.18 -4.04
N LYS A 137 10.22 -3.36 -3.22
CA LYS A 137 10.15 -3.46 -1.75
C LYS A 137 8.87 -2.81 -1.25
N ILE A 138 8.31 -3.36 -0.18
CA ILE A 138 7.25 -2.72 0.62
C ILE A 138 7.74 -2.47 2.04
N ASP A 139 7.07 -1.59 2.78
CA ASP A 139 7.32 -1.32 4.19
C ASP A 139 6.41 -2.15 5.13
N ASP A 140 6.50 -1.89 6.44
CA ASP A 140 5.73 -2.59 7.48
C ASP A 140 4.22 -2.27 7.44
N ASP A 141 3.82 -1.19 6.75
CA ASP A 141 2.42 -0.81 6.49
C ASP A 141 1.92 -1.30 5.11
N TYR A 142 2.73 -2.12 4.42
CA TYR A 142 2.49 -2.71 3.09
C TYR A 142 2.45 -1.71 1.93
N LEU A 143 3.04 -0.52 2.10
CA LEU A 143 3.13 0.51 1.06
C LEU A 143 4.40 0.35 0.22
N ALA A 144 4.34 0.78 -1.05
CA ALA A 144 5.45 0.72 -1.98
C ALA A 144 6.60 1.67 -1.60
N VAL A 145 7.81 1.11 -1.44
CA VAL A 145 9.03 1.88 -1.20
C VAL A 145 9.70 2.23 -2.53
N ASP A 146 10.06 3.51 -2.71
CA ASP A 146 10.61 4.08 -3.94
C ASP A 146 9.81 3.71 -5.22
N PRO A 147 8.49 4.01 -5.28
CA PRO A 147 7.63 3.56 -6.38
C PRO A 147 8.01 4.18 -7.73
N THR A 148 7.94 3.37 -8.78
CA THR A 148 8.25 3.77 -10.16
C THR A 148 7.52 2.87 -11.16
N ASN A 149 7.34 3.33 -12.40
CA ASN A 149 6.83 2.52 -13.51
C ASN A 149 7.93 2.14 -14.53
N ILE A 150 9.20 2.42 -14.23
CA ILE A 150 10.36 2.02 -15.04
C ILE A 150 11.38 1.30 -14.16
N PHE A 151 11.71 0.07 -14.54
CA PHE A 151 12.66 -0.79 -13.84
C PHE A 151 13.68 -1.39 -14.83
N ALA A 152 14.89 -1.71 -14.35
CA ALA A 152 15.86 -2.48 -15.14
C ALA A 152 15.54 -3.98 -15.09
N VAL A 153 15.81 -4.70 -16.18
CA VAL A 153 15.70 -6.17 -16.21
C VAL A 153 16.55 -6.83 -15.13
N GLY A 154 16.04 -7.90 -14.51
CA GLY A 154 16.74 -8.61 -13.43
C GLY A 154 15.89 -9.68 -12.74
N SER A 155 16.50 -10.39 -11.81
CA SER A 155 15.83 -11.40 -10.97
C SER A 155 15.56 -10.84 -9.57
N TYR A 156 14.33 -10.43 -9.31
CA TYR A 156 13.85 -9.89 -8.04
C TYR A 156 12.33 -10.09 -7.93
N THR A 157 11.77 -9.87 -6.74
CA THR A 157 10.31 -9.79 -6.58
C THR A 157 9.83 -8.37 -6.90
N MET A 158 8.87 -8.26 -7.80
CA MET A 158 8.10 -7.05 -8.05
C MET A 158 6.85 -7.07 -7.18
N TYR A 159 6.55 -5.97 -6.52
CA TYR A 159 5.33 -5.75 -5.74
C TYR A 159 4.44 -4.72 -6.45
N ALA A 160 3.14 -4.91 -6.31
CA ALA A 160 2.10 -3.99 -6.74
C ALA A 160 1.18 -3.74 -5.53
N THR A 161 1.26 -2.55 -4.94
CA THR A 161 0.49 -2.14 -3.75
C THR A 161 -0.64 -1.21 -4.16
N PHE A 162 -1.80 -1.37 -3.53
CA PHE A 162 -3.01 -0.58 -3.77
C PHE A 162 -3.80 -0.46 -2.45
N SER A 163 -4.74 0.48 -2.35
CA SER A 163 -5.76 0.44 -1.30
C SER A 163 -7.02 -0.24 -1.81
N TYR A 164 -7.83 -0.81 -0.91
CA TYR A 164 -9.19 -1.25 -1.22
C TYR A 164 -10.19 -0.65 -0.21
N ASP A 165 -11.43 -0.49 -0.65
CA ASP A 165 -12.61 -0.12 0.14
C ASP A 165 -13.83 -0.89 -0.42
N GLY A 166 -14.90 -1.02 0.36
CA GLY A 166 -16.16 -1.67 -0.05
C GLY A 166 -16.11 -3.18 -0.38
N MET A 167 -14.97 -3.86 -0.19
CA MET A 167 -14.86 -5.31 -0.42
C MET A 167 -15.65 -6.10 0.64
N GLU A 168 -16.08 -7.32 0.35
CA GLU A 168 -16.77 -8.18 1.33
C GLU A 168 -16.25 -9.63 1.32
N ASP A 169 -16.22 -10.25 2.50
CA ASP A 169 -15.79 -11.64 2.66
C ASP A 169 -16.73 -12.57 1.88
N GLY A 170 -16.17 -13.39 0.98
CA GLY A 170 -16.93 -14.21 0.04
C GLY A 170 -17.08 -13.64 -1.37
N MET A 171 -16.65 -12.40 -1.64
CA MET A 171 -16.34 -11.97 -3.01
C MET A 171 -15.19 -12.82 -3.58
N VAL A 172 -14.97 -12.79 -4.90
CA VAL A 172 -13.80 -13.38 -5.55
C VAL A 172 -13.02 -12.31 -6.29
N TRP A 173 -11.70 -12.28 -6.08
CA TRP A 173 -10.80 -11.38 -6.79
C TRP A 173 -9.80 -12.16 -7.65
N SER A 174 -9.31 -11.54 -8.71
CA SER A 174 -8.30 -12.12 -9.62
C SER A 174 -7.24 -11.11 -10.00
N TRP A 175 -6.05 -11.59 -10.35
CA TRP A 175 -4.97 -10.78 -10.89
C TRP A 175 -4.34 -11.45 -12.11
N VAL A 176 -4.03 -10.65 -13.14
CA VAL A 176 -3.41 -11.12 -14.38
C VAL A 176 -2.18 -10.27 -14.68
N TRP A 177 -1.01 -10.91 -14.71
CA TRP A 177 0.23 -10.31 -15.19
C TRP A 177 0.40 -10.64 -16.67
N ARG A 178 0.48 -9.62 -17.52
CA ARG A 178 0.79 -9.74 -18.95
C ARG A 178 2.16 -9.15 -19.27
N HIS A 179 2.91 -9.77 -20.19
CA HIS A 179 4.16 -9.26 -20.76
C HIS A 179 3.97 -9.08 -22.26
N ASP A 180 4.08 -7.84 -22.76
CA ASP A 180 3.82 -7.46 -24.16
C ASP A 180 2.47 -7.99 -24.72
N GLY A 181 1.49 -8.19 -23.83
CA GLY A 181 0.14 -8.72 -24.11
C GLY A 181 -0.07 -10.19 -23.73
N GLU A 182 0.98 -11.01 -23.69
CA GLU A 182 0.92 -12.43 -23.31
C GLU A 182 0.73 -12.59 -21.80
N VAL A 183 -0.21 -13.44 -21.35
CA VAL A 183 -0.35 -13.78 -19.92
C VAL A 183 0.87 -14.58 -19.46
N VAL A 184 1.57 -14.11 -18.42
CA VAL A 184 2.81 -14.76 -17.91
C VAL A 184 2.66 -15.35 -16.51
N GLU A 185 1.79 -14.79 -15.68
CA GLU A 185 1.39 -15.36 -14.38
C GLU A 185 0.03 -14.76 -13.99
N GLY A 186 -0.71 -15.39 -13.10
CA GLY A 186 -1.97 -14.85 -12.59
C GLY A 186 -2.54 -15.70 -11.47
N GLY A 187 -3.63 -15.23 -10.89
CA GLY A 187 -4.32 -15.92 -9.81
C GLY A 187 -5.72 -15.38 -9.57
N ASN A 188 -6.40 -16.05 -8.65
CA ASN A 188 -7.81 -15.88 -8.32
C ASN A 188 -8.03 -16.56 -6.97
N GLU A 189 -8.74 -15.90 -6.07
CA GLU A 189 -8.91 -16.29 -4.66
C GLU A 189 -10.23 -15.73 -4.12
N VAL A 190 -10.81 -16.38 -3.11
CA VAL A 190 -11.95 -15.83 -2.36
C VAL A 190 -11.43 -14.75 -1.40
N TRP A 191 -12.16 -13.65 -1.26
CA TRP A 191 -11.83 -12.58 -0.33
C TRP A 191 -12.19 -12.97 1.11
N GLU A 192 -11.25 -12.83 2.04
CA GLU A 192 -11.43 -13.09 3.50
C GLU A 192 -10.67 -12.03 4.34
N TYR A 193 -10.54 -10.81 3.80
CA TYR A 193 -9.60 -9.80 4.29
C TYR A 193 -10.29 -8.58 4.95
N GLY A 194 -11.63 -8.48 4.92
CA GLY A 194 -12.38 -7.33 5.42
C GLY A 194 -12.67 -6.25 4.36
N GLN A 195 -13.22 -5.11 4.79
CA GLN A 195 -13.83 -4.12 3.89
C GLN A 195 -12.86 -3.09 3.33
N ASP A 196 -11.94 -2.60 4.16
CA ASP A 196 -10.98 -1.54 3.84
C ASP A 196 -9.54 -1.89 4.24
N GLY A 197 -8.54 -1.39 3.50
CA GLY A 197 -7.14 -1.49 3.89
C GLY A 197 -6.12 -1.45 2.75
N PRO A 198 -4.82 -1.69 3.05
CA PRO A 198 -3.78 -1.88 2.06
C PRO A 198 -3.82 -3.31 1.51
N GLY A 199 -3.82 -3.44 0.18
CA GLY A 199 -3.66 -4.70 -0.55
C GLY A 199 -2.34 -4.72 -1.31
N TYR A 200 -1.74 -5.90 -1.47
CA TYR A 200 -0.62 -6.09 -2.37
C TYR A 200 -0.63 -7.45 -3.04
N ILE A 201 -0.09 -7.48 -4.25
CA ILE A 201 0.31 -8.70 -4.95
C ILE A 201 1.75 -8.60 -5.41
N TYR A 202 2.35 -9.75 -5.74
CA TYR A 202 3.73 -9.81 -6.18
C TYR A 202 3.91 -10.74 -7.36
N TYR A 203 5.02 -10.56 -8.08
CA TYR A 203 5.47 -11.44 -9.15
C TYR A 203 6.99 -11.61 -9.09
N ASN A 204 7.45 -12.85 -9.19
CA ASN A 204 8.85 -13.23 -9.13
C ASN A 204 9.10 -14.36 -10.13
N PRO A 205 9.32 -14.03 -11.42
CA PRO A 205 9.58 -15.03 -12.46
C PRO A 205 10.90 -15.78 -12.19
N GLU A 206 10.88 -17.12 -12.30
CA GLU A 206 12.06 -17.98 -12.02
C GLU A 206 13.30 -17.62 -12.86
N ASN A 207 13.10 -17.07 -14.06
CA ASN A 207 14.17 -16.63 -14.98
C ASN A 207 14.44 -15.12 -14.94
N GLY A 208 13.83 -14.37 -14.02
CA GLY A 208 13.85 -12.91 -13.98
C GLY A 208 12.95 -12.23 -15.02
N PHE A 209 12.88 -10.90 -14.95
CA PHE A 209 12.09 -10.06 -15.85
C PHE A 209 12.79 -9.88 -17.21
N ARG A 210 12.01 -10.04 -18.29
CA ARG A 210 12.43 -9.74 -19.67
C ARG A 210 12.30 -8.24 -19.94
N ALA A 211 12.92 -7.72 -21.00
CA ALA A 211 12.65 -6.35 -21.44
C ALA A 211 11.29 -6.29 -22.15
N GLY A 212 10.50 -5.24 -21.91
CA GLY A 212 9.17 -5.06 -22.51
C GLY A 212 8.21 -4.27 -21.63
N LEU A 213 6.94 -4.25 -22.01
CA LEU A 213 5.83 -3.72 -21.23
C LEU A 213 5.25 -4.83 -20.34
N TYR A 214 5.10 -4.57 -19.05
CA TYR A 214 4.35 -5.44 -18.14
C TYR A 214 3.07 -4.74 -17.72
N THR A 215 1.94 -5.39 -17.95
CA THR A 215 0.60 -4.92 -17.55
C THR A 215 0.11 -5.78 -16.40
N LEU A 216 -0.50 -5.14 -15.41
CA LEU A 216 -1.24 -5.80 -14.34
C LEU A 216 -2.70 -5.40 -14.44
N GLU A 217 -3.58 -6.40 -14.44
CA GLU A 217 -5.03 -6.27 -14.33
C GLU A 217 -5.49 -6.89 -13.01
N VAL A 218 -6.38 -6.21 -12.28
CA VAL A 218 -7.02 -6.71 -11.06
C VAL A 218 -8.54 -6.65 -11.22
N TRP A 219 -9.17 -7.76 -10.87
CA TRP A 219 -10.57 -8.09 -11.12
C TRP A 219 -11.29 -8.40 -9.82
N VAL A 220 -12.58 -8.03 -9.72
CA VAL A 220 -13.46 -8.43 -8.60
C VAL A 220 -14.78 -8.92 -9.18
N ASN A 221 -15.26 -10.08 -8.73
CA ASN A 221 -16.46 -10.79 -9.19
C ASN A 221 -16.60 -10.92 -10.74
N GLY A 222 -15.48 -10.92 -11.46
CA GLY A 222 -15.43 -11.01 -12.93
C GLY A 222 -15.42 -9.65 -13.65
N GLU A 223 -15.43 -8.52 -12.94
CA GLU A 223 -15.32 -7.17 -13.51
C GLU A 223 -13.91 -6.57 -13.32
N LEU A 224 -13.45 -5.78 -14.30
CA LEU A 224 -12.12 -5.16 -14.28
C LEU A 224 -12.12 -3.86 -13.47
N PHE A 225 -11.66 -3.94 -12.23
CA PHE A 225 -11.56 -2.76 -11.37
C PHE A 225 -10.35 -1.88 -11.68
N MET A 226 -9.24 -2.48 -12.12
CA MET A 226 -7.96 -1.77 -12.11
C MET A 226 -6.97 -2.34 -13.14
N ARG A 227 -6.29 -1.44 -13.87
CA ARG A 227 -5.22 -1.79 -14.82
C ARG A 227 -4.08 -0.79 -14.73
N SER A 228 -2.85 -1.27 -14.52
CA SER A 228 -1.64 -0.42 -14.50
C SER A 228 -0.48 -1.07 -15.25
N ASN A 229 0.53 -0.28 -15.61
CA ASN A 229 1.64 -0.68 -16.48
C ASN A 229 2.99 -0.27 -15.89
N MET A 230 3.98 -1.15 -16.01
CA MET A 230 5.40 -0.83 -15.82
C MET A 230 6.21 -1.23 -17.06
N ARG A 231 7.41 -0.68 -17.21
CA ARG A 231 8.32 -0.98 -18.31
C ARG A 231 9.65 -1.53 -17.78
N MET A 232 10.02 -2.70 -18.30
CA MET A 232 11.31 -3.32 -18.04
C MET A 232 12.29 -2.91 -19.13
N THR A 233 13.29 -2.11 -18.79
CA THR A 233 14.32 -1.64 -19.73
C THR A 233 15.47 -2.64 -19.82
N GLY A 234 15.74 -3.14 -21.03
CA GLY A 234 16.81 -4.10 -21.31
C GLY A 234 18.24 -3.56 -21.12
N SER A 235 18.39 -2.25 -20.96
CA SER A 235 19.65 -1.62 -20.55
C SER A 235 19.67 -1.47 -19.04
N ALA A 236 20.58 -2.17 -18.37
CA ALA A 236 21.11 -1.65 -17.11
C ALA A 236 21.68 -0.25 -17.39
N LEU A 237 21.35 0.74 -16.56
CA LEU A 237 21.94 2.06 -16.67
C LEU A 237 23.43 1.94 -16.37
N SER A 238 24.26 1.87 -17.42
CA SER A 238 25.71 1.96 -17.31
C SER A 238 26.03 3.32 -16.71
N SER A 239 26.27 3.35 -15.40
CA SER A 239 26.67 4.56 -14.69
C SER A 239 27.88 5.18 -15.40
N GLY A 240 27.75 6.46 -15.77
CA GLY A 240 28.80 7.16 -16.51
C GLY A 240 30.10 7.24 -15.70
N ASN A 241 31.23 7.20 -16.41
CA ASN A 241 32.59 7.26 -15.88
C ASN A 241 33.46 8.12 -16.82
#